data_AF-A0A962V8F3-F1
#
_entry.id   AF-A0A962V8F3-F1
#
_cell.length_a   1.000
_cell.length_b   1.000
_cell.length_c   1.000
_cell.angle_alpha   90.00
_cell.angle_beta   90.00
_cell.angle_gamma   90.00
#
_symmetry.space_group_name_H-M   'P 1'
#
loop_
_entity.id
_entity.type
_entity.pdbx_description
1 polymer ?
#
loop_
_entity_poly.entity_id
_entity_poly.type
_entity_poly.pdbx_seq_one_letter_code
_entity_poly.pdbx_strand_id
1 'polypeptide(L)' 'GVDDVAATCEKIRAAGGNITREAGPVKGGDTIIAFVEDPDGYKIELIETASRAI' A
#
# COMPACT_ATOMS: atom_id res chain seq x y z
N GLY A 1 6.16 2.69 -5.64
CA GLY A 1 6.40 1.31 -5.19
C GLY A 1 7.00 1.35 -3.81
N VAL A 2 6.71 0.35 -2.99
CA VAL A 2 7.31 0.14 -1.66
C VAL A 2 7.80 -1.29 -1.57
N ASP A 3 8.77 -1.57 -0.68
CA ASP A 3 9.35 -2.92 -0.57
C ASP A 3 8.42 -3.91 0.14
N ASP A 4 7.62 -3.42 1.09
CA ASP A 4 6.64 -4.20 1.86
C ASP A 4 5.40 -3.33 2.09
N VAL A 5 4.29 -3.67 1.42
CA VAL A 5 3.04 -2.89 1.51
C VAL A 5 2.38 -3.06 2.87
N ALA A 6 2.42 -4.26 3.46
CA ALA A 6 1.81 -4.52 4.76
C ALA A 6 2.50 -3.72 5.87
N ALA A 7 3.83 -3.75 5.93
CA ALA A 7 4.61 -2.94 6.87
C ALA A 7 4.41 -1.43 6.64
N THR A 8 4.21 -1.01 5.39
CA THR A 8 3.91 0.39 5.08
C THR A 8 2.52 0.80 5.57
N CYS A 9 1.51 -0.03 5.40
CA CYS A 9 0.16 0.19 5.93
C CYS A 9 0.17 0.35 7.45
N GLU A 10 0.91 -0.48 8.18
CA GLU A 10 1.04 -0.35 9.64
C GLU A 10 1.68 0.97 10.07
N LYS A 11 2.74 1.42 9.37
CA LYS A 11 3.35 2.73 9.63
C LYS A 11 2.39 3.89 9.38
N ILE A 12 1.61 3.82 8.30
CA ILE A 12 0.60 4.83 7.96
C ILE A 12 -0.50 4.85 9.02
N ARG A 13 -1.01 3.68 9.43
CA ARG A 13 -2.02 3.56 10.48
C ARG A 13 -1.52 4.13 11.82
N ALA A 14 -0.29 3.81 12.21
CA ALA A 14 0.34 4.36 13.41
C ALA A 14 0.53 5.88 13.36
N ALA A 15 0.68 6.45 12.16
CA ALA A 15 0.73 7.89 11.94
C ALA A 15 -0.66 8.55 11.83
N GLY A 16 -1.75 7.80 11.99
CA GLY A 16 -3.13 8.30 11.91
C GLY A 16 -3.69 8.38 10.49
N GLY A 17 -3.01 7.78 9.50
CA GLY A 17 -3.48 7.73 8.12
C GLY A 17 -4.63 6.75 7.90
N ASN A 18 -5.42 7.00 6.86
CA ASN A 18 -6.60 6.20 6.50
C ASN A 18 -6.23 5.11 5.49
N ILE A 19 -6.41 3.83 5.84
CA ILE A 19 -6.27 2.70 4.93
C ILE A 19 -7.66 2.35 4.38
N THR A 20 -7.87 2.55 3.08
CA THR A 20 -9.18 2.31 2.43
C THR A 20 -9.27 0.93 1.77
N ARG A 21 -8.13 0.27 1.53
CA ARG A 21 -8.03 -1.14 1.20
C ARG A 21 -6.72 -1.70 1.75
N GLU A 22 -6.82 -2.75 2.55
CA GLU A 22 -5.67 -3.44 3.15
C GLU A 22 -4.78 -4.08 2.10
N ALA A 23 -3.53 -4.34 2.50
CA ALA A 23 -2.53 -5.01 1.68
C ALA A 23 -3.03 -6.39 1.22
N GLY A 24 -3.01 -6.62 -0.10
CA GLY A 24 -3.35 -7.92 -0.66
C GLY A 24 -3.19 -7.96 -2.17
N PRO A 25 -3.21 -9.17 -2.76
CA PRO A 25 -3.02 -9.33 -4.20
C PRO A 25 -4.12 -8.62 -4.99
N VAL A 26 -3.77 -8.11 -6.16
CA VAL A 26 -4.75 -7.70 -7.17
C VAL A 26 -5.61 -8.89 -7.62
N LYS A 27 -6.83 -8.62 -8.07
CA LYS A 27 -7.66 -9.67 -8.66
C LYS A 27 -6.99 -10.19 -9.94
N GLY A 28 -6.66 -11.47 -9.98
CA GLY A 28 -6.08 -12.12 -11.16
C GLY A 28 -4.56 -11.96 -11.31
N GLY A 29 -3.87 -11.49 -10.27
CA GLY A 29 -2.41 -11.44 -10.21
C GLY A 29 -1.90 -11.64 -8.79
N ASP A 30 -0.59 -11.60 -8.62
CA ASP A 30 0.13 -11.79 -7.35
C ASP A 30 0.70 -10.49 -6.78
N THR A 31 0.70 -9.40 -7.56
CA THR A 31 1.14 -8.08 -7.10
C THR A 31 0.33 -7.63 -5.89
N ILE A 32 1.03 -7.45 -4.76
CA ILE A 32 0.44 -6.94 -3.53
C ILE A 32 0.27 -5.43 -3.64
N ILE A 33 -0.94 -4.97 -3.34
CA ILE A 33 -1.27 -3.55 -3.34
C ILE A 33 -2.14 -3.17 -2.13
N ALA A 34 -2.15 -1.89 -1.77
CA ALA A 34 -3.06 -1.29 -0.79
C ALA A 34 -3.54 0.08 -1.28
N PHE A 35 -4.65 0.57 -0.74
CA PHE A 35 -5.08 1.97 -0.93
C PHE A 35 -5.09 2.71 0.38
N VAL A 36 -4.54 3.92 0.36
CA VAL A 36 -4.61 4.88 1.46
C VAL A 36 -5.28 6.16 0.97
N GLU A 37 -5.81 6.94 1.88
CA GLU A 37 -6.48 8.22 1.58
C GLU A 37 -5.79 9.35 2.34
N ASP A 38 -5.47 10.43 1.64
CA ASP A 38 -4.91 11.64 2.25
C ASP A 38 -6.03 12.52 2.86
N PRO A 39 -5.69 13.58 3.62
CA PRO A 39 -6.70 14.44 4.25
C PRO A 39 -7.63 15.17 3.26
N ASP A 40 -7.23 15.29 2.00
CA ASP A 40 -8.02 15.93 0.94
C ASP A 40 -8.95 14.92 0.22
N GLY A 41 -8.86 13.64 0.58
CA GLY A 41 -9.68 12.56 0.03
C GLY A 41 -9.10 11.90 -1.22
N TYR A 42 -7.84 12.19 -1.60
CA TYR A 42 -7.20 11.50 -2.71
C TYR A 42 -6.74 10.11 -2.31
N LYS A 43 -7.03 9.14 -3.17
CA LYS A 43 -6.61 7.75 -2.98
C LYS A 43 -5.24 7.51 -3.61
N ILE A 44 -4.33 7.01 -2.81
CA ILE A 44 -2.96 6.67 -3.20
C ILE A 44 -2.85 5.14 -3.23
N GLU A 45 -2.42 4.60 -4.36
CA GLU A 45 -2.13 3.18 -4.51
C GLU A 45 -0.68 2.88 -4.09
N LEU A 46 -0.53 2.02 -3.08
CA LEU A 46 0.76 1.44 -2.72
C LEU A 46 0.91 0.13 -3.49
N ILE A 47 2.02 0.01 -4.22
CA ILE A 47 2.35 -1.19 -4.99
C ILE A 47 3.62 -1.79 -4.43
N GLU A 48 3.57 -3.06 -4.04
CA GLU A 48 4.75 -3.80 -3.60
C GLU A 48 5.63 -4.06 -4.81
N THR A 49 6.82 -3.47 -4.78
CA THR A 49 7.84 -3.75 -5.79
C THR A 49 8.82 -4.69 -5.13
N ALA A 50 8.89 -5.94 -5.61
CA ALA A 50 10.07 -6.76 -5.37
C ALA A 50 11.26 -5.89 -5.77
N SER A 51 12.10 -5.51 -4.80
CA SER A 51 13.24 -4.64 -5.02
C SER A 51 13.90 -5.07 -6.33
N ARG A 52 14.01 -4.16 -7.30
CA ARG A 52 14.76 -4.43 -8.52
C ARG A 52 16.20 -4.65 -8.07
N ALA A 53 16.53 -5.89 -7.75
CA ALA A 53 17.89 -6.34 -7.55
C ALA A 53 18.57 -6.09 -8.88
N ILE A 54 19.32 -4.99 -8.93
CA ILE A 54 20.23 -4.67 -10.02
C ILE A 54 21.53 -5.41 -9.75
#